data_AF-A0A368EUS3-F1
#
_entry.id   AF-A0A368EUS3-F1
#
_cell.length_a   1.000
_cell.length_b   1.000
_cell.length_c   1.000
_cell.angle_alpha   90.00
_cell.angle_beta   90.00
_cell.angle_gamma   90.00
#
_symmetry.space_group_name_H-M   'P 1'
#
loop_
_entity.id
_entity.type
_entity.pdbx_description
1 polymer ?
#
loop_
_entity_poly.entity_id
_entity_poly.type
_entity_poly.pdbx_seq_one_letter_code
_entity_poly.pdbx_strand_id
1 'polypeptide(L)'
;MRVQIVTKDTIDLIVSAAVIGNSTVDRDAEEIVRAADRIGRQLRSENYAAANAAAGTHHPTPLYTWQPVFDLIWQPEQRETFTITEEQALQVERCRLFLIDNSADSPNWADSFARKFLDRLGAAIQSRLRAWPLVASDDHPGVVEYSGLCDFTPQWRRGAAVEPTQRIGG
;
A
#
# COMPACT_ATOMS: atom_id res chain seq x y z
N MET A 1 -6.16 -9.00 -17.46
CA MET A 1 -5.27 -7.89 -17.07
C MET A 1 -3.84 -8.43 -17.04
N ARG A 2 -2.81 -7.64 -17.40
CA ARG A 2 -1.42 -8.13 -17.31
C ARG A 2 -0.93 -7.92 -15.88
N VAL A 3 -0.61 -9.01 -15.17
CA VAL A 3 0.00 -8.95 -13.83
C VAL A 3 1.35 -8.23 -13.92
N GLN A 4 1.52 -7.22 -13.08
CA GLN A 4 2.74 -6.44 -12.94
C GLN A 4 3.42 -6.77 -11.62
N ILE A 5 4.76 -6.80 -11.65
CA ILE A 5 5.55 -6.85 -10.43
C ILE A 5 5.51 -5.46 -9.78
N VAL A 6 4.99 -5.40 -8.57
CA VAL A 6 4.90 -4.18 -7.76
C VAL A 6 6.29 -3.79 -7.26
N THR A 7 6.62 -2.49 -7.30
CA THR A 7 7.92 -2.01 -6.83
C THR A 7 8.14 -2.29 -5.34
N LYS A 8 9.41 -2.48 -4.96
CA LYS A 8 9.80 -2.55 -3.54
C LYS A 8 9.32 -1.32 -2.77
N ASP A 9 9.44 -0.13 -3.35
CA ASP A 9 9.02 1.13 -2.75
C ASP A 9 7.52 1.14 -2.41
N THR A 10 6.68 0.61 -3.29
CA THR A 10 5.23 0.48 -3.03
C THR A 10 4.96 -0.47 -1.87
N ILE A 11 5.67 -1.60 -1.79
CA ILE A 11 5.56 -2.53 -0.66
C ILE A 11 6.05 -1.87 0.62
N ASP A 12 7.18 -1.16 0.58
CA ASP A 12 7.72 -0.44 1.74
C ASP A 12 6.73 0.61 2.26
N LEU A 13 6.05 1.34 1.36
CA LEU A 13 5.02 2.33 1.70
C LEU A 13 3.84 1.68 2.45
N ILE A 14 3.31 0.59 1.91
CA ILE A 14 2.20 -0.18 2.52
C ILE A 14 2.60 -0.69 3.91
N VAL A 15 3.81 -1.26 4.02
CA VAL A 15 4.33 -1.79 5.29
C VAL A 15 4.55 -0.66 6.30
N SER A 16 5.12 0.47 5.87
CA SER A 16 5.32 1.65 6.73
C SER A 16 3.99 2.20 7.26
N ALA A 17 2.97 2.34 6.41
CA ALA A 17 1.65 2.77 6.84
C ALA A 17 1.05 1.85 7.91
N ALA A 18 1.20 0.52 7.74
CA ALA A 18 0.74 -0.44 8.72
C ALA A 18 1.53 -0.42 10.03
N VAL A 19 2.85 -0.17 9.99
CA VAL A 19 3.68 -0.02 11.19
C VAL A 19 3.28 1.23 11.96
N ILE A 20 3.09 2.36 11.28
CA ILE A 20 2.63 3.63 11.90
C ILE A 20 1.25 3.43 12.54
N GLY A 21 0.29 2.86 11.79
CA GLY A 21 -1.08 2.65 12.27
C GLY A 21 -1.22 1.64 13.41
N ASN A 22 -0.23 0.76 13.61
CA ASN A 22 -0.21 -0.22 14.70
C ASN A 22 0.77 0.15 15.83
N SER A 23 1.35 1.35 15.82
CA SER A 23 2.28 1.80 16.86
C SER A 23 1.52 2.14 18.14
N THR A 24 1.01 1.12 18.82
CA THR A 24 0.79 1.18 20.26
C THR A 24 2.17 1.04 20.91
N VAL A 25 2.59 2.13 21.56
CA VAL A 25 3.83 2.33 22.32
C VAL A 25 4.23 1.07 23.12
N ASP A 26 5.55 0.80 23.22
CA ASP A 26 6.25 -0.34 23.85
C ASP A 26 6.55 -1.60 23.00
N ARG A 27 7.01 -1.44 21.75
CA ARG A 27 7.68 -2.53 21.00
C ARG A 27 9.14 -2.24 20.73
N ASP A 28 9.98 -3.26 20.86
CA ASP A 28 11.40 -3.17 20.53
C ASP A 28 11.61 -2.90 19.03
N ALA A 29 12.58 -2.04 18.71
CA ALA A 29 12.84 -1.60 17.34
C ALA A 29 13.22 -2.79 16.42
N GLU A 30 13.97 -3.77 16.94
CA GLU A 30 14.30 -4.96 16.16
C GLU A 30 13.05 -5.80 15.86
N GLU A 31 12.12 -5.91 16.81
CA GLU A 31 10.89 -6.64 16.60
C GLU A 31 10.03 -5.99 15.51
N ILE A 32 9.93 -4.66 15.53
CA ILE A 32 9.24 -3.88 14.49
C ILE A 32 9.86 -4.16 13.12
N VAL A 33 11.18 -4.06 13.01
CA VAL A 33 11.89 -4.31 11.74
C VAL A 33 11.65 -5.74 11.27
N ARG A 34 11.80 -6.76 12.14
CA ARG A 34 11.57 -8.18 11.79
C ARG A 34 10.13 -8.45 11.36
N ALA A 35 9.15 -7.80 11.99
CA ALA A 35 7.74 -7.92 11.63
C ALA A 35 7.47 -7.29 10.26
N ALA A 36 7.96 -6.07 10.02
CA ALA A 36 7.84 -5.35 8.76
C ALA A 36 8.47 -6.12 7.60
N ASP A 37 9.67 -6.67 7.82
CA ASP A 37 10.37 -7.57 6.91
C ASP A 37 9.54 -8.81 6.53
N ARG A 38 8.93 -9.44 7.53
CA ARG A 38 8.08 -10.63 7.32
C ARG A 38 6.87 -10.28 6.49
N ILE A 39 6.19 -9.17 6.80
CA ILE A 39 5.03 -8.69 6.05
C ILE A 39 5.43 -8.43 4.60
N GLY A 40 6.45 -7.60 4.36
CA GLY A 40 6.85 -7.24 3.00
C GLY A 40 7.36 -8.43 2.18
N ARG A 41 8.03 -9.41 2.79
CA ARG A 41 8.37 -10.69 2.13
C ARG A 41 7.12 -11.45 1.66
N GLN A 42 6.08 -11.53 2.51
CA GLN A 42 4.83 -12.22 2.16
C GLN A 42 4.09 -11.49 1.02
N LEU A 43 3.96 -10.17 1.11
CA LEU A 43 3.36 -9.35 0.05
C LEU A 43 4.09 -9.52 -1.29
N ARG A 44 5.42 -9.45 -1.26
CA ARG A 44 6.24 -9.62 -2.46
C ARG A 44 6.11 -11.03 -3.04
N SER A 45 6.08 -12.06 -2.18
CA SER A 45 5.97 -13.45 -2.61
C SER A 45 4.68 -13.72 -3.36
N GLU A 46 3.54 -13.21 -2.88
CA GLU A 46 2.24 -13.40 -3.56
C GLU A 46 2.19 -12.68 -4.91
N ASN A 47 2.69 -11.45 -5.00
CA ASN A 47 2.74 -10.74 -6.27
C ASN A 47 3.68 -11.42 -7.30
N TYR A 48 4.83 -11.93 -6.85
CA TYR A 48 5.72 -12.71 -7.72
C TYR A 48 5.10 -14.04 -8.13
N ALA A 49 4.37 -14.72 -7.24
CA ALA A 49 3.66 -15.95 -7.57
C ALA A 49 2.59 -15.70 -8.65
N ALA A 50 1.80 -14.63 -8.53
CA ALA A 50 0.83 -14.22 -9.54
C ALA A 50 1.51 -13.88 -10.88
N ALA A 51 2.60 -13.11 -10.86
CA ALA A 51 3.33 -12.75 -12.07
C ALA A 51 3.92 -13.97 -12.79
N ASN A 52 4.49 -14.91 -12.02
CA ASN A 52 5.00 -16.18 -12.52
C ASN A 52 3.89 -17.05 -13.13
N ALA A 53 2.76 -17.17 -12.44
CA ALA A 53 1.60 -17.92 -12.93
C ALA A 53 1.09 -17.33 -14.25
N ALA A 54 0.96 -16.01 -14.34
CA ALA A 54 0.52 -15.32 -15.55
C ALA A 54 1.52 -15.44 -16.72
N ALA A 55 2.82 -15.50 -16.44
CA ALA A 55 3.87 -15.64 -17.45
C ALA A 55 4.19 -17.09 -17.83
N GLY A 56 3.68 -18.09 -17.08
CA GLY A 56 4.08 -19.47 -17.24
C GLY A 56 5.55 -19.72 -16.90
N THR A 57 6.12 -18.91 -16.00
CA THR A 57 7.53 -18.97 -15.59
C THR A 57 7.67 -19.27 -14.10
N HIS A 58 8.89 -19.62 -13.67
CA HIS A 58 9.21 -19.82 -12.25
C HIS A 58 10.47 -19.05 -11.86
N HIS A 59 10.37 -17.73 -11.83
CA HIS A 59 11.46 -16.90 -11.32
C HIS A 59 11.43 -16.86 -9.78
N PRO A 60 12.58 -17.00 -9.11
CA PRO A 60 12.62 -16.88 -7.66
C PRO A 60 12.24 -15.45 -7.23
N THR A 61 11.45 -15.36 -6.14
CA THR A 61 11.14 -14.08 -5.51
C THR A 61 12.42 -13.46 -4.95
N PRO A 62 12.81 -12.24 -5.34
CA PRO A 62 14.00 -11.60 -4.80
C PRO A 62 13.86 -11.34 -3.30
N LEU A 63 15.00 -11.33 -2.61
CA LEU A 63 15.05 -10.98 -1.20
C LEU A 63 14.42 -9.61 -0.95
N TYR A 64 13.75 -9.50 0.19
CA TYR A 64 13.12 -8.27 0.65
C TYR A 64 13.60 -7.93 2.05
N THR A 65 14.10 -6.70 2.17
CA THR A 65 14.40 -6.00 3.41
C THR A 65 13.59 -4.71 3.42
N TRP A 66 12.81 -4.52 4.47
CA TRP A 66 12.00 -3.32 4.64
C TRP A 66 12.89 -2.10 4.81
N GLN A 67 12.54 -1.03 4.11
CA GLN A 67 13.12 0.28 4.33
C GLN A 67 11.98 1.25 4.71
N PRO A 68 12.01 1.87 5.89
CA PRO A 68 10.97 2.81 6.30
C PRO A 68 10.80 3.95 5.29
N VAL A 69 9.54 4.33 5.02
CA VAL A 69 9.22 5.52 4.21
C VAL A 69 9.05 6.72 5.13
N PHE A 70 10.10 7.54 5.24
CA PHE A 70 10.13 8.70 6.14
C PHE A 70 9.09 9.76 5.81
N ASP A 71 8.71 9.91 4.54
CA ASP A 71 7.66 10.85 4.11
C ASP A 71 6.32 10.56 4.81
N LEU A 72 6.06 9.31 5.22
CA LEU A 72 4.91 8.94 6.05
C LEU A 72 5.14 9.13 7.55
N ILE A 73 6.39 9.04 8.01
CA ILE A 73 6.75 8.94 9.44
C ILE A 73 7.02 10.32 10.04
N TRP A 74 7.64 11.23 9.27
CA TRP A 74 8.18 12.47 9.78
C TRP A 74 7.55 13.67 9.08
N GLN A 75 6.49 14.20 9.68
CA GLN A 75 5.94 15.49 9.31
C GLN A 75 6.33 16.55 10.36
N PRO A 76 6.94 17.69 9.95
CA PRO A 76 7.32 18.76 10.87
C PRO A 76 6.16 19.26 11.73
N GLU A 77 4.94 19.20 11.20
CA GLU A 77 3.72 19.73 11.82
C GLU A 77 3.00 18.71 12.73
N GLN A 78 3.38 17.42 12.69
CA GLN A 78 2.68 16.33 13.39
C GLN A 78 3.59 15.53 14.33
N ARG A 79 4.67 16.16 14.84
CA ARG A 79 5.70 15.51 15.70
C ARG A 79 5.15 14.75 16.92
N GLU A 80 3.95 15.08 17.39
CA GLU A 80 3.34 14.49 18.59
C GLU A 80 2.39 13.34 18.27
N THR A 81 1.92 13.22 17.03
CA THR A 81 0.95 12.21 16.61
C THR A 81 1.47 11.55 15.34
N PHE A 82 2.18 10.43 15.50
CA PHE A 82 2.65 9.57 14.40
C PHE A 82 1.44 8.98 13.64
N THR A 83 0.78 9.81 12.84
CA THR A 83 -0.44 9.50 12.12
C THR A 83 -0.27 9.90 10.66
N ILE A 84 -0.84 9.12 9.75
CA ILE A 84 -0.83 9.49 8.32
C ILE A 84 -1.94 10.51 8.04
N THR A 85 -1.68 11.43 7.12
CA THR A 85 -2.70 12.36 6.61
C THR A 85 -3.73 11.63 5.74
N GLU A 86 -4.84 12.29 5.43
CA GLU A 86 -5.87 11.72 4.55
C GLU A 86 -5.34 11.50 3.12
N GLU A 87 -4.56 12.45 2.59
CA GLU A 87 -3.88 12.31 1.29
C GLU A 87 -2.90 11.13 1.26
N GLN A 88 -2.12 10.95 2.34
CA GLN A 88 -1.26 9.79 2.47
C GLN A 88 -2.06 8.48 2.56
N ALA A 89 -3.20 8.49 3.26
CA ALA A 89 -4.09 7.34 3.30
C ALA A 89 -4.66 7.00 1.92
N LEU A 90 -4.98 8.00 1.08
CA LEU A 90 -5.38 7.79 -0.32
C LEU A 90 -4.25 7.18 -1.16
N GLN A 91 -3.02 7.71 -1.05
CA GLN A 91 -1.86 7.14 -1.73
C GLN A 91 -1.61 5.69 -1.32
N VAL A 92 -1.72 5.37 -0.03
CA VAL A 92 -1.59 3.99 0.49
C VAL A 92 -2.73 3.12 -0.03
N GLU A 93 -3.96 3.62 -0.08
CA GLU A 93 -5.11 2.89 -0.60
C GLU A 93 -4.93 2.53 -2.08
N ARG A 94 -4.49 3.50 -2.89
CA ARG A 94 -4.23 3.27 -4.31
C ARG A 94 -3.18 2.20 -4.54
N CYS A 95 -2.10 2.24 -3.77
CA CYS A 95 -1.06 1.20 -3.78
C CYS A 95 -1.57 -0.17 -3.30
N ARG A 96 -2.43 -0.19 -2.27
CA ARG A 96 -3.02 -1.40 -1.69
C ARG A 96 -3.93 -2.11 -2.69
N LEU A 97 -4.84 -1.38 -3.33
CA LEU A 97 -5.73 -1.89 -4.36
C LEU A 97 -4.93 -2.43 -5.55
N PHE A 98 -3.94 -1.67 -6.01
CA PHE A 98 -3.06 -2.12 -7.08
C PHE A 98 -2.33 -3.43 -6.74
N LEU A 99 -1.80 -3.57 -5.52
CA LEU A 99 -1.15 -4.80 -5.08
C LEU A 99 -2.14 -5.97 -5.01
N ILE A 100 -3.38 -5.74 -4.56
CA ILE A 100 -4.43 -6.74 -4.55
C ILE A 100 -4.69 -7.26 -5.97
N ASP A 101 -4.92 -6.36 -6.92
CA ASP A 101 -5.26 -6.74 -8.30
C ASP A 101 -4.11 -7.49 -8.98
N ASN A 102 -2.86 -7.11 -8.68
CA ASN A 102 -1.66 -7.77 -9.23
C ASN A 102 -1.22 -9.01 -8.44
N SER A 103 -1.95 -9.41 -7.40
CA SER A 103 -1.66 -10.63 -6.63
C SER A 103 -2.83 -11.62 -6.67
N ALA A 104 -3.98 -11.22 -7.18
CA ALA A 104 -5.22 -12.00 -7.16
C ALA A 104 -5.11 -13.37 -7.84
N ASP A 105 -4.29 -13.46 -8.89
CA ASP A 105 -4.05 -14.70 -9.63
C ASP A 105 -2.99 -15.62 -8.98
N SER A 106 -2.45 -15.25 -7.81
CA SER A 106 -1.58 -16.15 -7.06
C SER A 106 -2.37 -17.39 -6.60
N PRO A 107 -1.83 -18.62 -6.77
CA PRO A 107 -2.52 -19.85 -6.37
C PRO A 107 -2.99 -19.89 -4.91
N ASN A 108 -2.30 -19.17 -4.01
CA ASN A 108 -2.58 -19.18 -2.58
C ASN A 108 -3.29 -17.90 -2.10
N TRP A 109 -3.68 -17.01 -3.01
CA TRP A 109 -4.10 -15.66 -2.68
C TRP A 109 -5.24 -15.60 -1.65
N ALA A 110 -6.31 -16.37 -1.88
CA ALA A 110 -7.56 -16.30 -1.12
C ALA A 110 -7.36 -16.46 0.39
N ASP A 111 -6.49 -17.39 0.80
CA ASP A 111 -6.22 -17.70 2.21
C ASP A 111 -4.90 -17.11 2.73
N SER A 112 -4.15 -16.44 1.86
CA SER A 112 -2.81 -15.92 2.16
C SER A 112 -2.82 -14.93 3.33
N PHE A 113 -1.70 -14.90 4.05
CA PHE A 113 -1.43 -13.86 5.04
C PHE A 113 -1.48 -12.46 4.40
N ALA A 114 -0.95 -12.32 3.17
CA ALA A 114 -0.90 -11.07 2.42
C ALA A 114 -2.31 -10.49 2.22
N ARG A 115 -3.26 -11.31 1.75
CA ARG A 115 -4.64 -10.86 1.54
C ARG A 115 -5.28 -10.36 2.84
N LYS A 116 -5.21 -11.19 3.89
CA LYS A 116 -5.77 -10.85 5.22
C LYS A 116 -5.15 -9.58 5.80
N PHE A 117 -3.84 -9.39 5.60
CA PHE A 117 -3.15 -8.18 6.00
C PHE A 117 -3.65 -6.95 5.23
N LEU A 118 -3.76 -7.04 3.90
CA LEU A 118 -4.23 -5.93 3.06
C LEU A 118 -5.70 -5.59 3.31
N ASP A 119 -6.55 -6.57 3.65
CA ASP A 119 -7.94 -6.31 4.03
C ASP A 119 -8.01 -5.56 5.37
N ARG A 120 -7.19 -5.93 6.37
CA ARG A 120 -7.11 -5.19 7.65
C ARG A 120 -6.59 -3.77 7.46
N LEU A 121 -5.58 -3.59 6.62
CA LEU A 121 -5.07 -2.26 6.27
C LEU A 121 -6.16 -1.42 5.60
N GLY A 122 -6.94 -2.01 4.68
CA GLY A 122 -8.08 -1.35 4.04
C GLY A 122 -9.13 -0.89 5.04
N ALA A 123 -9.46 -1.71 6.03
CA ALA A 123 -10.39 -1.32 7.09
C ALA A 123 -9.85 -0.14 7.94
N ALA A 124 -8.56 -0.12 8.24
CA ALA A 124 -7.93 0.99 8.96
C ALA A 124 -7.94 2.29 8.13
N ILE A 125 -7.66 2.20 6.83
CA ILE A 125 -7.75 3.32 5.89
C ILE A 125 -9.18 3.84 5.80
N GLN A 126 -10.17 2.95 5.68
CA GLN A 126 -11.58 3.33 5.65
C GLN A 126 -12.00 4.08 6.91
N SER A 127 -11.52 3.65 8.08
CA SER A 127 -11.76 4.38 9.32
C SER A 127 -11.13 5.78 9.29
N ARG A 128 -9.93 5.93 8.71
CA ARG A 128 -9.23 7.21 8.59
C ARG A 128 -9.94 8.15 7.61
N LEU A 129 -10.48 7.61 6.52
CA LEU A 129 -11.17 8.33 5.45
C LEU A 129 -12.69 8.36 5.62
N ARG A 130 -13.21 8.12 6.84
CA ARG A 130 -14.66 8.05 7.12
C ARG A 130 -15.46 9.23 6.57
N ALA A 131 -14.90 10.43 6.62
CA ALA A 131 -15.57 11.66 6.17
C ALA A 131 -15.20 12.04 4.73
N TRP A 132 -14.33 11.26 4.08
CA TRP A 132 -13.88 11.55 2.73
C TRP A 132 -14.98 11.18 1.71
N PRO A 133 -15.24 12.02 0.70
CA PRO A 133 -16.28 11.74 -0.29
C PRO A 133 -16.01 10.46 -1.08
N LEU A 134 -17.06 9.69 -1.32
CA LEU A 134 -17.09 8.56 -2.23
C LEU A 134 -17.77 8.97 -3.53
N VAL A 135 -17.17 8.63 -4.67
CA VAL A 135 -17.66 8.96 -6.01
C VAL A 135 -17.66 7.70 -6.88
N ALA A 136 -18.44 7.71 -7.96
CA ALA A 136 -18.33 6.66 -8.98
C ALA A 136 -16.95 6.74 -9.63
N SER A 137 -16.31 5.59 -9.82
CA SER A 137 -15.00 5.52 -10.48
C SER A 137 -15.14 5.80 -11.97
N ASP A 138 -14.31 6.71 -12.48
CA ASP A 138 -14.22 7.01 -13.92
C ASP A 138 -13.54 5.86 -14.69
N ASP A 139 -12.59 5.17 -14.05
CA ASP A 139 -11.81 4.08 -14.65
C ASP A 139 -12.55 2.72 -14.62
N HIS A 140 -13.48 2.55 -13.67
CA HIS A 140 -14.11 1.27 -13.37
C HIS A 140 -15.64 1.40 -13.22
N PRO A 141 -16.41 1.16 -14.30
CA PRO A 141 -17.87 1.27 -14.27
C PRO A 141 -18.52 0.41 -13.17
N GLY A 142 -19.36 1.04 -12.34
CA GLY A 142 -20.05 0.37 -11.24
C GLY A 142 -19.26 0.24 -9.93
N VAL A 143 -18.01 0.72 -9.91
CA VAL A 143 -17.19 0.81 -8.70
C VAL A 143 -17.37 2.19 -8.06
N VAL A 144 -17.44 2.23 -6.73
CA VAL A 144 -17.41 3.47 -5.94
C VAL A 144 -16.07 3.54 -5.23
N GLU A 145 -15.39 4.67 -5.34
CA GLU A 145 -14.07 4.89 -4.76
C GLU A 145 -13.97 6.27 -4.08
N TYR A 146 -12.89 6.51 -3.33
CA TYR A 146 -12.66 7.82 -2.73
C TYR A 146 -12.39 8.87 -3.81
N SER A 147 -12.99 10.04 -3.66
CA SER A 147 -12.74 11.19 -4.53
C SER A 147 -11.23 11.49 -4.60
N GLY A 148 -10.70 11.59 -5.82
CA GLY A 148 -9.27 11.84 -6.09
C GLY A 148 -8.35 10.63 -5.93
N LEU A 149 -8.88 9.42 -5.67
CA LEU A 149 -8.05 8.21 -5.57
C LEU A 149 -7.29 7.89 -6.86
N CYS A 150 -7.91 8.18 -8.01
CA CYS A 150 -7.32 8.02 -9.34
C CYS A 150 -6.11 8.94 -9.59
N ASP A 151 -5.99 10.05 -8.85
CA ASP A 151 -4.92 11.03 -9.01
C ASP A 151 -3.57 10.51 -8.48
N PHE A 152 -3.60 9.45 -7.66
CA PHE A 152 -2.40 8.85 -7.07
C PHE A 152 -1.79 7.76 -7.96
N THR A 153 -0.46 7.70 -7.98
CA THR A 153 0.25 6.64 -8.70
C THR A 153 0.06 5.29 -8.00
N PRO A 154 -0.34 4.23 -8.72
CA PRO A 154 -0.42 2.89 -8.16
C PRO A 154 0.95 2.26 -7.86
N GLN A 155 1.99 2.67 -8.61
CA GLN A 155 3.37 2.27 -8.35
C GLN A 155 4.14 3.44 -7.75
N TRP A 156 4.00 3.60 -6.43
CA TRP A 156 4.73 4.61 -5.69
C TRP A 156 6.25 4.33 -5.71
N ARG A 157 7.02 5.42 -5.75
CA ARG A 157 8.49 5.42 -5.75
C ARG A 157 9.02 6.53 -4.86
N ARG A 158 10.11 6.26 -4.15
CA ARG A 158 10.81 7.26 -3.34
C ARG A 158 11.32 8.39 -4.21
N GLY A 159 11.14 9.63 -3.78
CA GLY A 159 11.63 10.81 -4.49
C GLY A 159 10.90 11.12 -5.79
N ALA A 160 9.81 10.42 -6.11
CA ALA A 160 8.85 10.94 -7.07
C ALA A 160 8.19 12.15 -6.42
N ALA A 161 8.45 13.35 -6.94
CA ALA A 161 7.73 14.53 -6.51
C ALA A 161 6.23 14.26 -6.66
N VAL A 162 5.47 14.40 -5.57
CA VAL A 162 4.05 14.69 -5.70
C VAL A 162 4.01 16.07 -6.31
N GLU A 163 3.96 16.17 -7.64
CA GLU A 163 3.47 17.41 -8.24
C GLU A 163 2.02 17.50 -7.77
N PRO A 164 1.66 18.53 -6.97
CA PRO A 164 0.26 18.81 -6.77
C PRO A 164 -0.25 19.17 -8.16
N THR A 165 -1.08 18.31 -8.75
CA THR A 165 -1.96 18.77 -9.80
C THR A 165 -2.67 19.97 -9.22
N GLN A 166 -2.35 21.14 -9.80
CA GLN A 166 -2.93 22.40 -9.41
C GLN A 166 -4.43 22.18 -9.21
N ARG A 167 -4.94 22.39 -8.00
CA ARG A 167 -6.35 22.72 -7.82
C ARG A 167 -6.58 23.96 -8.66
N ILE A 168 -7.04 23.76 -9.89
CA ILE A 168 -7.63 24.84 -10.67
C ILE A 168 -8.91 25.20 -9.92
N GLY A 169 -8.90 26.39 -9.34
CA GLY A 169 -10.05 26.95 -8.67
C GLY A 169 -11.26 27.04 -9.58
N GLY A 170 -12.43 26.98 -8.94
CA GLY A 170 -13.76 27.17 -9.50
C GLY A 170 -14.78 26.92 -8.41
#